data_AF-A0A388PZM6-F1
#
_entry.id   AF-A0A388PZM6-F1
#
_cell.length_a   1.000
_cell.length_b   1.000
_cell.length_c   1.000
_cell.angle_alpha   90.00
_cell.angle_beta   90.00
_cell.angle_gamma   90.00
#
_symmetry.space_group_name_H-M   'P 1'
#
loop_
_entity.id
_entity.type
_entity.pdbx_description
1 polymer ?
#
loop_
_entity_poly.entity_id
_entity_poly.type
_entity_poly.pdbx_seq_one_letter_code
_entity_poly.pdbx_strand_id
1 'polypeptide(L)'
;MLGIELIEKELVNSFDKNGIKSFESVGKKFDPNFHQALNEVESEQEDGIVINEIQKGYMLNDRLLRPALVSISKKKTITNS
;
A
#
# COMPACT_ATOMS: atom_id res chain seq x y z
N MET A 1 16.16 22.97 -13.59
CA MET A 1 16.36 22.71 -12.14
C MET A 1 16.57 21.21 -11.97
N LEU A 2 17.76 20.71 -12.33
CA LEU A 2 18.08 19.26 -12.45
C LEU A 2 18.64 18.64 -11.16
N GLY A 3 18.96 19.45 -10.15
CA GLY A 3 19.62 18.97 -8.93
C GLY A 3 18.70 18.15 -8.01
N ILE A 4 17.40 18.46 -7.98
CA ILE A 4 16.45 17.79 -7.09
C ILE A 4 16.20 16.35 -7.53
N GLU A 5 16.05 16.10 -8.83
CA GLU A 5 15.85 14.74 -9.37
C GLU A 5 17.05 13.82 -9.09
N LEU A 6 18.27 14.38 -9.11
CA LEU A 6 19.50 13.67 -8.75
C LEU A 6 19.53 13.31 -7.27
N ILE A 7 19.14 14.25 -6.41
CA ILE A 7 19.04 14.01 -4.96
C ILE A 7 17.95 12.99 -4.66
N GLU A 8 16.81 13.06 -5.34
CA GLU A 8 15.71 12.09 -5.21
C GLU A 8 16.17 10.68 -5.62
N LYS A 9 16.87 10.56 -6.75
CA LYS A 9 17.46 9.28 -7.16
C LYS A 9 18.47 8.75 -6.15
N GLU A 10 19.40 9.57 -5.68
CA GLU A 10 20.39 9.17 -4.67
C GLU A 10 19.73 8.74 -3.36
N LEU A 11 18.65 9.42 -2.96
CA LEU A 11 17.86 9.09 -1.78
C LEU A 11 17.14 7.75 -1.94
N VAL A 12 16.45 7.53 -3.07
CA VAL A 12 15.78 6.27 -3.39
C VAL A 12 16.80 5.13 -3.48
N ASN A 13 17.95 5.38 -4.10
CA ASN A 13 19.02 4.38 -4.24
C ASN A 13 19.66 4.05 -2.87
N SER A 14 19.78 5.04 -1.97
CA SER A 14 20.19 4.80 -0.58
C SER A 14 19.14 4.02 0.20
N PHE A 15 17.85 4.31 0.02
CA PHE A 15 16.79 3.53 0.63
C PHE A 15 16.82 2.07 0.17
N ASP A 16 16.95 1.81 -1.13
CA ASP A 16 17.05 0.44 -1.66
C ASP A 16 18.30 -0.29 -1.14
N LYS A 17 19.45 0.40 -1.06
CA LYS A 17 20.69 -0.13 -0.46
C LYS A 17 20.56 -0.46 1.02
N ASN A 18 19.73 0.27 1.77
CA ASN A 18 19.44 -0.03 3.17
C ASN A 18 18.35 -1.12 3.32
N GLY A 19 17.82 -1.64 2.20
CA GLY A 19 16.77 -2.64 2.19
C GLY A 19 15.37 -2.05 2.36
N ILE A 20 15.21 -0.73 2.29
CA ILE A 20 13.91 -0.06 2.39
C ILE A 20 13.25 -0.12 1.02
N LYS A 21 12.22 -0.95 0.90
CA LYS A 21 11.40 -1.10 -0.30
C LYS A 21 9.97 -0.71 -0.01
N SER A 22 9.45 0.20 -0.82
CA SER A 22 8.00 0.41 -0.88
C SER A 22 7.37 -0.73 -1.68
N PHE A 23 6.16 -1.10 -1.31
CA PHE A 23 5.36 -2.06 -2.06
C PHE A 23 4.06 -1.39 -2.47
N GLU A 24 3.62 -1.69 -3.69
CA GLU A 24 2.32 -1.27 -4.18
C GLU A 24 1.30 -2.35 -3.88
N SER A 25 0.21 -1.89 -3.27
CA SER A 25 -0.88 -2.71 -2.76
C SER A 25 -2.10 -2.66 -3.67
N VAL A 26 -2.19 -1.68 -4.57
CA VAL A 26 -3.34 -1.47 -5.46
C VAL A 26 -3.59 -2.69 -6.35
N GLY A 27 -4.84 -3.17 -6.36
CA GLY A 27 -5.28 -4.33 -7.12
C GLY A 27 -4.88 -5.69 -6.51
N LYS A 28 -4.17 -5.71 -5.38
CA LYS A 28 -3.84 -6.95 -4.65
C LYS A 28 -4.89 -7.25 -3.58
N LYS A 29 -4.84 -8.48 -3.08
CA LYS A 29 -5.65 -8.90 -1.94
C LYS A 29 -5.16 -8.21 -0.67
N PHE A 30 -6.10 -7.79 0.16
CA PHE A 30 -5.82 -7.19 1.45
C PHE A 30 -5.18 -8.23 2.39
N ASP A 31 -4.08 -7.83 3.02
CA ASP A 31 -3.30 -8.68 3.94
C ASP A 31 -3.09 -7.90 5.23
N PRO A 32 -3.70 -8.28 6.37
CA PRO A 32 -3.60 -7.54 7.64
C PRO A 32 -2.16 -7.34 8.14
N ASN A 33 -1.23 -8.20 7.71
CA ASN A 33 0.18 -8.11 8.07
C ASN A 33 0.93 -6.98 7.34
N PHE A 34 0.47 -6.58 6.15
CA PHE A 34 1.14 -5.62 5.28
C PHE A 34 0.28 -4.40 4.94
N HIS A 35 -1.03 -4.55 5.06
CA HIS A 35 -2.04 -3.59 4.65
C HIS A 35 -2.91 -3.22 5.85
N GLN A 36 -3.20 -1.93 5.98
CA GLN A 36 -4.13 -1.39 6.95
C GLN A 36 -5.27 -0.72 6.20
N ALA A 37 -6.45 -1.31 6.26
CA ALA A 37 -7.65 -0.80 5.62
C ALA A 37 -8.14 0.42 6.41
N LEU A 38 -8.06 1.61 5.81
CA LEU A 38 -8.59 2.82 6.41
C LEU A 38 -10.12 2.88 6.23
N ASN A 39 -10.57 2.58 5.02
CA ASN A 39 -11.97 2.63 4.63
C ASN A 39 -12.32 1.48 3.67
N GLU A 40 -13.57 1.06 3.72
CA GLU A 40 -14.17 0.10 2.80
C GLU A 40 -14.97 0.87 1.74
N VAL A 41 -14.69 0.62 0.47
CA VAL A 41 -15.36 1.24 -0.67
C VAL A 41 -16.26 0.20 -1.33
N GLU A 42 -17.53 0.55 -1.53
CA GLU A 42 -18.45 -0.30 -2.30
C GLU A 42 -17.94 -0.39 -3.75
N SER A 43 -17.60 -1.60 -4.19
CA SER A 43 -17.11 -1.84 -5.55
C SER A 43 -17.67 -3.15 -6.11
N GLU A 44 -17.69 -3.27 -7.43
CA GLU A 44 -18.08 -4.50 -8.13
C GLU A 44 -17.01 -5.61 -8.05
N GLN A 45 -15.83 -5.28 -7.54
CA GLN A 45 -14.73 -6.22 -7.29
C GLN A 45 -14.98 -7.11 -6.07
N GLU A 46 -14.23 -8.23 -5.98
CA GLU A 46 -14.31 -9.17 -4.86
C GLU A 46 -14.03 -8.49 -3.51
N ASP A 47 -14.63 -9.01 -2.43
CA ASP A 47 -14.36 -8.57 -1.07
C ASP A 47 -12.88 -8.68 -0.72
N GLY A 48 -12.32 -7.60 -0.18
CA GLY A 48 -10.94 -7.58 0.29
C GLY A 48 -9.89 -7.40 -0.82
N ILE A 49 -10.25 -6.75 -1.93
CA ILE A 49 -9.27 -6.25 -2.90
C ILE A 49 -8.93 -4.80 -2.55
N VAL A 50 -7.65 -4.45 -2.57
CA VAL A 50 -7.22 -3.07 -2.41
C VAL A 50 -7.58 -2.27 -3.66
N ILE A 51 -8.52 -1.34 -3.54
CA ILE A 51 -8.92 -0.48 -4.67
C ILE A 51 -8.01 0.74 -4.76
N ASN A 52 -7.56 1.24 -3.62
CA ASN A 52 -6.75 2.45 -3.61
C ASN A 52 -5.70 2.39 -2.50
N GLU A 53 -4.52 2.94 -2.78
CA GLU A 53 -3.46 3.08 -1.80
C GLU A 53 -3.35 4.55 -1.41
N ILE A 54 -3.70 4.84 -0.16
CA ILE A 54 -3.65 6.19 0.41
C ILE A 54 -2.21 6.51 0.81
N GLN A 55 -1.50 5.49 1.32
CA GLN A 55 -0.12 5.64 1.73
C GLN A 55 0.67 4.36 1.45
N LYS A 56 1.80 4.54 0.74
CA LYS A 56 2.77 3.48 0.50
C LYS A 56 3.28 2.89 1.81
N GLY A 57 3.21 1.56 1.90
CA GLY A 57 3.89 0.81 2.95
C GLY A 57 5.37 0.70 2.63
N TYR A 58 6.17 0.51 3.67
CA TYR A 58 7.62 0.30 3.54
C TYR A 58 8.03 -0.95 4.31
N MET A 59 8.86 -1.76 3.67
CA MET A 59 9.52 -2.92 4.26
C MET A 59 11.02 -2.63 4.34
N LEU A 60 11.64 -3.03 5.43
CA LEU A 60 13.08 -2.97 5.65
C LEU A 60 13.62 -4.40 5.61
N ASN A 61 14.24 -4.79 4.49
CA ASN A 61 14.64 -6.17 4.22
C ASN A 61 13.44 -7.12 4.40
N ASP A 62 13.46 -7.96 5.44
CA ASP A 62 12.39 -8.91 5.75
C ASP A 62 11.45 -8.44 6.88
N ARG A 63 11.60 -7.19 7.35
CA ARG A 63 10.78 -6.64 8.44
C ARG A 63 9.85 -5.55 7.94
N LEU A 64 8.57 -5.66 8.26
CA LEU A 64 7.61 -4.57 8.04
C LEU A 64 8.04 -3.34 8.85
N LEU A 65 8.40 -2.25 8.16
CA LEU A 65 8.72 -0.98 8.80
C LEU A 65 7.42 -0.21 9.07
N ARG A 66 6.53 -0.19 8.08
CA ARG A 66 5.23 0.47 8.16
C ARG A 66 4.23 -0.21 7.21
N PRO A 67 3.02 -0.56 7.67
CA PRO A 67 1.96 -1.07 6.81
C PRO A 67 1.48 0.00 5.83
N ALA A 68 1.05 -0.42 4.64
CA ALA A 68 0.44 0.47 3.67
C ALA A 68 -0.99 0.82 4.11
N LEU A 69 -1.36 2.10 4.05
CA LEU A 69 -2.75 2.50 4.27
C LEU A 69 -3.50 2.39 2.95
N VAL A 70 -4.54 1.57 2.95
CA VAL A 70 -5.27 1.22 1.75
C VAL A 70 -6.77 1.34 1.96
N SER A 71 -7.50 1.52 0.87
CA SER A 71 -8.95 1.38 0.82
C SER A 71 -9.28 0.05 0.15
N ILE A 72 -10.08 -0.77 0.82
CA ILE A 72 -10.45 -2.10 0.31
C ILE A 72 -11.85 -2.10 -0.28
N SER A 73 -12.11 -3.00 -1.21
CA SER A 73 -13.44 -3.27 -1.73
C SER A 73 -14.25 -4.06 -0.73
N LYS A 74 -15.47 -3.58 -0.52
CA LYS A 74 -16.53 -4.35 0.10
C LYS A 74 -17.61 -4.59 -0.93
N LYS A 75 -17.85 -5.85 -1.24
CA LYS A 75 -19.05 -6.29 -1.95
C LYS A 75 -20.24 -5.99 -1.04
N LYS A 76 -21.20 -5.26 -1.58
CA LYS A 76 -22.41 -4.87 -0.86
C LYS A 76 -23.24 -6.11 -0.52
N THR A 77 -22.97 -6.70 0.65
CA THR A 77 -23.78 -7.77 1.20
C THR A 77 -24.82 -7.12 2.09
N ILE A 78 -26.01 -6.92 1.53
CA ILE A 78 -27.18 -6.45 2.26
C ILE A 78 -27.57 -7.60 3.21
N THR A 79 -27.06 -7.57 4.43
CA THR A 79 -27.59 -8.42 5.50
C THR A 79 -28.67 -7.61 6.19
N ASN A 80 -29.92 -7.85 5.76
CA ASN A 80 -31.11 -7.44 6.49
C ASN A 80 -31.09 -8.06 7.90
N SER A 81 -31.16 -7.22 8.93
CA SER A 81 -31.54 -7.61 10.30
C SER A 81 -32.85 -6.92 10.65
#